data_AF-A0A7X8U5Y8-F1
#
_entry.id   AF-A0A7X8U5Y8-F1
#
_cell.length_a   1.000
_cell.length_b   1.000
_cell.length_c   1.000
_cell.angle_alpha   90.00
_cell.angle_beta   90.00
_cell.angle_gamma   90.00
#
_symmetry.space_group_name_H-M   'P 1'
#
loop_
_entity.id
_entity.type
_entity.pdbx_description
1 polymer ?
#
loop_
_entity_poly.entity_id
_entity_poly.type
_entity_poly.pdbx_seq_one_letter_code
_entity_poly.pdbx_strand_id
1 'polypeptide(L)'
;MENIMDFGNKKNKGKKKDQQKKMTLAAFGPWIKDKCGAEYVIRDERVDCVASIDHIEPGCFAALYVMDSPDGLEVFELTNNYSNKTDAWEAIQYNEDTYPPEIFEEWVGQQYITDKNATVERLEF
;
A
#
# COMPACT_ATOMS: atom_id res chain seq x y z
N MET A 1 -68.27 9.07 12.13
CA MET A 1 -67.00 8.69 12.80
C MET A 1 -65.93 8.74 11.73
N GLU A 2 -65.10 9.78 11.78
CA GLU A 2 -64.10 10.10 10.76
C GLU A 2 -62.86 9.22 10.92
N ASN A 3 -62.33 8.73 9.79
CA ASN A 3 -61.04 8.06 9.69
C ASN A 3 -59.93 9.10 9.84
N ILE A 4 -59.12 8.98 10.89
CA ILE A 4 -57.88 9.74 11.03
C ILE A 4 -56.72 8.87 10.54
N MET A 5 -56.09 9.33 9.45
CA MET A 5 -54.79 8.85 9.00
C MET A 5 -53.72 9.34 9.99
N ASP A 6 -52.85 8.43 10.46
CA ASP A 6 -51.61 8.83 11.13
C ASP A 6 -50.41 8.63 10.18
N PHE A 7 -49.63 9.70 10.06
CA PHE A 7 -48.50 9.86 9.17
C PHE A 7 -47.21 9.53 9.92
N GLY A 8 -46.50 8.51 9.44
CA GLY A 8 -45.04 8.51 9.39
C GLY A 8 -44.28 8.08 10.64
N ASN A 9 -43.48 7.02 10.48
CA ASN A 9 -42.06 7.14 10.81
C ASN A 9 -41.25 6.18 9.91
N LYS A 10 -40.82 6.68 8.74
CA LYS A 10 -39.73 6.04 7.98
C LYS A 10 -38.49 6.14 8.86
N LYS A 11 -38.11 5.02 9.49
CA LYS A 11 -36.81 4.90 10.14
C LYS A 11 -35.73 5.28 9.13
N ASN A 12 -35.17 6.48 9.29
CA ASN A 12 -33.89 6.87 8.71
C ASN A 12 -32.87 5.85 9.21
N LYS A 13 -32.59 4.83 8.39
CA LYS A 13 -31.37 4.04 8.53
C LYS A 13 -30.23 4.99 8.18
N GLY A 14 -29.73 5.70 9.19
CA GLY A 14 -28.45 6.39 9.08
C GLY A 14 -27.46 5.37 8.56
N LYS A 15 -26.93 5.61 7.36
CA LYS A 15 -25.78 4.86 6.84
C LYS A 15 -24.70 5.00 7.91
N LYS A 16 -24.31 3.90 8.54
CA LYS A 16 -23.05 3.86 9.28
C LYS A 16 -22.01 4.34 8.26
N LYS A 17 -21.32 5.45 8.56
CA LYS A 17 -20.04 5.72 7.92
C LYS A 17 -19.22 4.48 8.21
N ASP A 18 -18.96 3.66 7.20
CA ASP A 18 -17.98 2.59 7.32
C ASP A 18 -16.71 3.28 7.81
N GLN A 19 -16.31 3.00 9.05
CA GLN A 19 -14.97 3.33 9.51
C GLN A 19 -14.06 2.50 8.60
N GLN A 20 -13.49 3.17 7.60
CA GLN A 20 -12.51 2.58 6.72
C GLN A 20 -11.44 1.94 7.60
N LYS A 21 -11.38 0.62 7.58
CA LYS A 21 -10.47 -0.12 8.45
C LYS A 21 -9.05 0.25 8.03
N LYS A 22 -8.32 0.96 8.89
CA LYS A 22 -6.92 1.31 8.66
C LYS A 22 -6.12 0.03 8.38
N MET A 23 -5.16 0.13 7.47
CA MET A 23 -4.24 -0.98 7.19
C MET A 23 -3.43 -1.33 8.45
N THR A 24 -3.07 -2.60 8.61
CA THR A 24 -2.26 -3.09 9.73
C THR A 24 -1.09 -3.91 9.20
N LEU A 25 0.01 -4.04 9.95
CA LEU A 25 1.17 -4.85 9.55
C LEU A 25 0.76 -6.28 9.14
N ALA A 26 -0.11 -6.91 9.93
CA ALA A 26 -0.61 -8.25 9.66
C ALA A 26 -1.43 -8.35 8.35
N ALA A 27 -2.10 -7.28 7.95
CA ALA A 27 -2.89 -7.24 6.72
C ALA A 27 -2.06 -6.80 5.50
N PHE A 28 -0.97 -6.06 5.71
CA PHE A 28 -0.17 -5.47 4.64
C PHE A 28 0.51 -6.53 3.75
N GLY A 29 1.20 -7.50 4.34
CA GLY A 29 1.90 -8.55 3.58
C GLY A 29 0.99 -9.29 2.58
N PRO A 30 -0.14 -9.87 3.03
CA PRO A 30 -1.12 -10.47 2.13
C PRO A 30 -1.66 -9.49 1.08
N TRP A 31 -1.87 -8.23 1.44
CA TRP A 31 -2.37 -7.20 0.53
C TRP A 31 -1.38 -6.89 -0.59
N ILE A 32 -0.09 -6.65 -0.29
CA ILE A 32 0.90 -6.28 -1.32
C ILE A 32 1.19 -7.45 -2.26
N LYS A 33 1.18 -8.68 -1.72
CA LYS A 33 1.27 -9.89 -2.54
C LYS A 33 0.09 -10.03 -3.52
N ASP A 34 -1.14 -9.77 -3.07
CA ASP A 34 -2.32 -9.80 -3.94
C ASP A 34 -2.26 -8.71 -5.02
N LYS A 35 -1.78 -7.52 -4.65
CA LYS A 35 -1.72 -6.37 -5.56
C LYS A 35 -0.71 -6.53 -6.68
N CYS A 36 0.55 -6.79 -6.36
CA CYS A 36 1.64 -6.82 -7.35
C CYS A 36 2.46 -8.11 -7.36
N GLY A 37 2.08 -9.12 -6.57
CA GLY A 37 2.84 -10.37 -6.51
C GLY A 37 4.13 -10.26 -5.69
N ALA A 38 4.27 -9.20 -4.87
CA ALA A 38 5.42 -9.01 -4.01
C ALA A 38 5.68 -10.21 -3.08
N GLU A 39 6.95 -10.47 -2.83
CA GLU A 39 7.39 -11.32 -1.72
C GLU A 39 7.52 -10.47 -0.47
N TYR A 40 7.18 -11.05 0.69
CA TYR A 40 7.22 -10.33 1.95
C TYR A 40 7.67 -11.21 3.11
N VAL A 41 8.28 -10.59 4.11
CA VAL A 41 8.67 -11.21 5.39
C VAL A 41 8.09 -10.36 6.52
N ILE A 42 7.26 -10.98 7.35
CA ILE A 42 6.76 -10.35 8.58
C ILE A 42 7.86 -10.48 9.65
N ARG A 43 8.25 -9.35 10.24
CA ARG A 43 9.15 -9.26 11.39
C ARG A 43 8.39 -8.69 12.58
N ASP A 44 9.08 -8.59 13.72
CA ASP A 44 8.46 -8.17 14.98
C ASP A 44 7.84 -6.75 14.90
N GLU A 45 8.53 -5.80 14.28
CA GLU A 45 8.11 -4.38 14.23
C GLU A 45 7.84 -3.86 12.81
N ARG A 46 8.03 -4.70 11.79
CA ARG A 46 7.90 -4.29 10.39
C ARG A 46 7.57 -5.43 9.46
N VAL A 47 7.11 -5.10 8.25
CA VAL A 47 7.01 -6.06 7.14
C VAL A 47 7.94 -5.61 6.03
N ASP A 48 8.91 -6.45 5.66
CA ASP A 48 9.82 -6.22 4.54
C ASP A 48 9.18 -6.78 3.26
N CYS A 49 9.35 -6.09 2.12
CA CYS A 49 8.78 -6.50 0.84
C CYS A 49 9.73 -6.23 -0.33
N VAL A 50 9.74 -7.15 -1.29
CA VAL A 50 10.38 -6.99 -2.59
C VAL A 50 9.38 -7.29 -3.68
N ALA A 51 9.21 -6.34 -4.61
CA ALA A 51 8.28 -6.44 -5.74
C ALA A 51 9.05 -6.34 -7.05
N SER A 52 8.69 -7.15 -8.05
CA SER A 52 9.11 -6.87 -9.43
C SER A 52 8.42 -5.61 -9.92
N ILE A 53 9.17 -4.77 -10.62
CA ILE A 53 8.67 -3.57 -11.29
C ILE A 53 8.88 -3.67 -12.80
N ASP A 54 8.81 -4.89 -13.35
CA ASP A 54 9.08 -5.17 -14.77
C ASP A 54 8.20 -4.35 -15.74
N HIS A 55 7.00 -3.94 -15.30
CA HIS A 55 6.10 -3.08 -16.07
C HIS A 55 6.60 -1.64 -16.23
N ILE A 56 7.57 -1.23 -15.40
CA ILE A 56 8.22 0.09 -15.37
C ILE A 56 9.63 -0.02 -15.91
N GLU A 57 10.41 -0.94 -15.36
CA GLU A 57 11.81 -1.17 -15.70
C GLU A 57 12.07 -2.68 -15.78
N PRO A 58 12.16 -3.26 -16.99
CA PRO A 58 12.28 -4.71 -17.17
C PRO A 58 13.48 -5.31 -16.44
N GLY A 59 13.24 -6.38 -15.67
CA GLY A 59 14.26 -7.10 -14.91
C GLY A 59 14.61 -6.45 -13.58
N CYS A 60 13.90 -5.40 -13.17
CA CYS A 60 14.19 -4.68 -11.94
C CYS A 60 13.19 -4.98 -10.82
N PHE A 61 13.68 -4.77 -9.59
CA PHE A 61 12.95 -4.97 -8.36
C PHE A 61 12.99 -3.70 -7.52
N ALA A 62 11.85 -3.36 -6.93
CA ALA A 62 11.75 -2.36 -5.88
C ALA A 62 11.70 -3.03 -4.51
N ALA A 63 12.27 -2.36 -3.52
CA ALA A 63 12.35 -2.82 -2.14
C ALA A 63 11.70 -1.79 -1.21
N LEU A 64 10.90 -2.26 -0.26
CA LEU A 64 10.28 -1.41 0.75
C LEU A 64 10.08 -2.16 2.06
N TYR A 65 9.87 -1.43 3.14
CA TYR A 65 9.34 -1.98 4.38
C TYR A 65 8.27 -1.07 4.96
N VAL A 66 7.40 -1.62 5.80
CA VAL A 66 6.36 -0.86 6.51
C VAL A 66 6.46 -1.03 8.01
N MET A 67 6.18 0.04 8.75
CA MET A 67 6.18 0.07 10.21
C MET A 67 4.87 0.68 10.72
N ASP A 68 4.47 0.31 11.93
CA ASP A 68 3.36 0.99 12.62
C ASP A 68 3.80 2.39 13.09
N SER A 69 2.92 3.37 12.88
CA SER A 69 3.03 4.73 13.43
C SER A 69 1.72 5.15 14.12
N PRO A 70 1.70 6.25 14.89
CA PRO A 70 0.46 6.77 15.47
C PRO A 70 -0.64 7.09 14.44
N ASP A 71 -0.24 7.46 13.22
CA ASP A 71 -1.15 7.94 12.18
C ASP A 71 -1.62 6.82 11.24
N GLY A 72 -0.86 5.73 11.14
CA GLY A 72 -1.15 4.57 10.29
C GLY A 72 0.10 3.73 10.04
N LEU A 73 0.07 2.91 8.99
CA LEU A 73 1.33 2.33 8.51
C LEU A 73 2.13 3.40 7.78
N GLU A 74 3.41 3.51 8.09
CA GLU A 74 4.38 4.26 7.30
C GLU A 74 5.09 3.30 6.34
N VAL A 75 5.25 3.75 5.09
CA VAL A 75 5.94 3.02 4.03
C VAL A 75 7.30 3.65 3.79
N PHE A 76 8.34 2.83 3.85
CA PHE A 76 9.73 3.20 3.61
C PHE A 76 10.21 2.49 2.36
N GLU A 77 10.16 3.19 1.23
CA GLU A 77 10.63 2.71 -0.07
C GLU A 77 12.10 3.04 -0.26
N LEU A 78 12.91 2.05 -0.65
CA LEU A 78 14.34 2.26 -0.91
C LEU A 78 14.51 3.04 -2.22
N THR A 79 15.51 3.93 -2.29
CA THR A 79 15.68 4.85 -3.42
C THR A 79 16.20 4.18 -4.70
N ASN A 80 16.76 2.98 -4.60
CA ASN A 80 17.35 2.25 -5.72
C ASN A 80 16.39 1.20 -6.27
N ASN A 81 16.48 0.97 -7.58
CA ASN A 81 15.96 -0.23 -8.23
C ASN A 81 17.09 -1.26 -8.34
N TYR A 82 16.77 -2.53 -8.16
CA TYR A 82 17.76 -3.61 -8.13
C TYR A 82 17.59 -4.54 -9.33
N SER A 83 18.69 -4.85 -10.01
CA SER A 83 18.69 -5.73 -11.20
C SER A 83 18.47 -7.22 -10.88
N ASN A 84 18.45 -7.58 -9.60
CA ASN A 84 18.06 -8.90 -9.15
C ASN A 84 17.42 -8.84 -7.76
N LYS A 85 16.66 -9.88 -7.44
CA LYS A 85 15.87 -9.97 -6.22
C LYS A 85 16.73 -10.14 -4.97
N THR A 86 17.89 -10.80 -5.07
CA THR A 86 18.76 -11.05 -3.92
C THR A 86 19.31 -9.73 -3.39
N ASP A 87 19.82 -8.87 -4.28
CA ASP A 87 20.35 -7.55 -3.91
C ASP A 87 19.28 -6.67 -3.27
N ALA A 88 18.05 -6.72 -3.78
CA ALA A 88 16.90 -6.00 -3.19
C ALA A 88 16.64 -6.44 -1.74
N TRP A 89 16.70 -7.74 -1.46
CA TRP A 89 16.56 -8.26 -0.10
C TRP A 89 17.71 -7.86 0.82
N GLU A 90 18.94 -7.91 0.31
CA GLU A 90 20.14 -7.49 1.06
C GLU A 90 20.07 -6.00 1.41
N ALA A 91 19.66 -5.14 0.48
CA ALA A 91 19.54 -3.70 0.71
C ALA A 91 18.58 -3.36 1.87
N ILE A 92 17.46 -4.07 2.00
CA ILE A 92 16.54 -3.92 3.15
C ILE A 92 17.21 -4.33 4.47
N GLN A 93 18.11 -5.31 4.46
CA GLN A 93 18.83 -5.73 5.68
C GLN A 93 19.92 -4.72 6.07
N TYR A 94 20.55 -4.10 5.07
CA TYR A 94 21.60 -3.09 5.30
C TYR A 94 21.05 -1.68 5.56
N ASN A 95 19.72 -1.52 5.57
CA ASN A 95 19.03 -0.23 5.75
C ASN A 95 19.58 0.84 4.80
N GLU A 96 19.63 0.52 3.50
CA GLU A 96 19.94 1.52 2.46
C GLU A 96 18.96 2.72 2.51
N ASP A 97 19.37 3.79 1.83
CA ASP A 97 18.62 5.04 1.78
C ASP A 97 17.19 4.83 1.27
N THR A 98 16.27 5.55 1.89
CA THR A 98 14.84 5.52 1.55
C THR A 98 14.38 6.91 1.10
N TYR A 99 13.34 6.95 0.29
CA TYR A 99 12.55 8.18 0.15
C TYR A 99 11.97 8.58 1.52
N PRO A 100 11.59 9.85 1.71
CA PRO A 100 10.84 10.26 2.90
C PRO A 100 9.64 9.31 3.11
N PRO A 101 9.42 8.79 4.33
CA PRO A 101 8.35 7.85 4.56
C PRO A 101 6.99 8.49 4.32
N GLU A 102 6.07 7.70 3.78
CA GLU A 102 4.71 8.13 3.49
C GLU A 102 3.70 7.28 4.25
N ILE A 103 2.58 7.90 4.65
CA ILE A 103 1.46 7.14 5.21
C ILE A 103 0.89 6.24 4.11
N PHE A 104 0.60 4.99 4.44
CA PHE A 104 0.15 3.96 3.49
C PHE A 104 -0.96 4.45 2.56
N GLU A 105 -1.98 5.15 3.08
CA GLU A 105 -3.07 5.68 2.27
C GLU A 105 -2.62 6.72 1.23
N GLU A 106 -1.61 7.54 1.56
CA GLU A 106 -1.02 8.54 0.67
C GLU A 106 -0.08 7.89 -0.34
N TRP A 107 0.75 6.96 0.13
CA TRP A 107 1.64 6.16 -0.68
C TRP A 107 0.82 5.45 -1.77
N VAL A 108 -0.24 4.70 -1.42
CA VAL A 108 -1.12 3.98 -2.37
C VAL A 108 -1.64 4.89 -3.50
N GLY A 109 -1.92 6.16 -3.22
CA GLY A 109 -2.42 7.13 -4.21
C GLY A 109 -1.41 7.50 -5.29
N GLN A 110 -0.14 7.17 -5.10
CA GLN A 110 0.99 7.57 -5.95
C GLN A 110 1.71 6.37 -6.60
N GLN A 111 1.16 5.16 -6.45
CA GLN A 111 1.97 3.96 -6.66
C GLN A 111 2.17 3.51 -8.10
N TYR A 112 3.43 3.55 -8.52
CA TYR A 112 3.92 2.83 -9.70
C TYR A 112 4.18 1.35 -9.42
N ILE A 113 4.53 0.98 -8.18
CA ILE A 113 4.90 -0.41 -7.82
C ILE A 113 3.67 -1.33 -7.86
N THR A 114 2.54 -0.86 -7.32
CA THR A 114 1.33 -1.69 -7.18
C THR A 114 0.36 -1.55 -8.35
N ASP A 115 0.49 -0.52 -9.18
CA ASP A 115 -0.28 -0.35 -10.40
C ASP A 115 0.41 -1.03 -11.59
N LYS A 116 -0.12 -2.20 -11.97
CA LYS A 116 0.37 -2.99 -13.11
C LYS A 116 0.22 -2.27 -14.45
N ASN A 117 -0.58 -1.20 -14.52
CA ASN A 117 -0.78 -0.41 -15.73
C ASN A 117 0.05 0.89 -15.73
N ALA A 118 0.80 1.16 -14.67
CA ALA A 118 1.71 2.29 -14.66
C ALA A 118 2.75 2.12 -15.78
N THR A 119 3.04 3.20 -16.48
CA THR A 119 3.99 3.24 -17.59
C THR A 119 4.89 4.45 -17.42
N VAL A 120 6.16 4.33 -17.79
CA VAL A 120 7.11 5.45 -17.81
C VAL A 120 7.24 5.97 -19.25
N GLU A 121 7.06 7.27 -19.43
CA GLU A 121 7.39 7.95 -20.68
C GLU A 121 8.75 8.65 -20.54
N ARG A 122 9.64 8.43 -21.51
CA ARG A 122 10.89 9.18 -21.58
C ARG A 122 10.59 10.58 -22.13
N LEU A 123 10.83 11.60 -21.32
CA LEU A 123 10.82 12.99 -21.79
C LEU A 123 12.06 13.22 -22.65
N GLU A 124 11.87 13.44 -23.95
CA GLU A 124 12.92 13.96 -24.83
C GLU A 124 12.95 15.49 -24.70
N PHE A 125 14.13 16.04 -24.42
CA PHE A 125 14.39 17.48 -24.33
C PHE A 125 15.26 17.94 -25.51
#